data_AF-A0A2V1BKQ8-F1
#
_entry.id   AF-A0A2V1BKQ8-F1
#
_cell.length_a   1.000
_cell.length_b   1.000
_cell.length_c   1.000
_cell.angle_alpha   90.00
_cell.angle_beta   90.00
_cell.angle_gamma   90.00
#
_symmetry.space_group_name_H-M   'P 1'
#
loop_
_entity.id
_entity.type
_entity.pdbx_description
1 polymer ?
#
loop_
_entity_poly.entity_id
_entity_poly.type
_entity_poly.pdbx_seq_one_letter_code
_entity_poly.pdbx_strand_id
1 'polypeptide(L)'
;DCDVCLENLDSTSFYNRKLEIRCGHLKRVCVNCVQNWISSTLEANGPVNICCPLCPQELTYDNIRSLATNDTFTRYDILLTKRAIETTQPNFQPCTHAGCDSGQIYETGHDQLIMMCISCHKLTCFTHKQPWHTGMTCTDFDSSSARLAADLEVETLKIIDSTTKKCPGCEVRIQKNDGCDHM
;
A
#
# COMPACT_ATOMS: atom_id res chain seq x y z
N ASP A 1 -25.20 14.33 11.68
CA ASP A 1 -24.38 13.15 11.99
C ASP A 1 -23.52 12.78 10.82
N CYS A 2 -22.31 12.30 11.08
CA CYS A 2 -21.43 11.74 10.06
C CYS A 2 -21.78 10.26 9.81
N ASP A 3 -21.97 9.85 8.56
CA ASP A 3 -22.30 8.45 8.22
C ASP A 3 -21.15 7.46 8.52
N VAL A 4 -19.92 7.95 8.73
CA VAL A 4 -18.73 7.10 8.93
C VAL A 4 -18.37 6.97 10.41
N CYS A 5 -18.20 8.07 11.14
CA CYS A 5 -17.87 8.03 12.57
C CYS A 5 -19.10 8.06 13.49
N LEU A 6 -20.30 8.30 12.95
CA LEU A 6 -21.56 8.40 13.70
C LEU A 6 -21.59 9.54 14.73
N GLU A 7 -20.63 10.47 14.66
CA GLU A 7 -20.57 11.62 15.57
C GLU A 7 -21.54 12.73 15.13
N ASN A 8 -22.14 13.38 16.13
CA ASN A 8 -22.89 14.62 15.97
C ASN A 8 -21.89 15.78 15.87
N LEU A 9 -21.73 16.34 14.67
CA LEU A 9 -20.73 17.38 14.39
C LEU A 9 -21.40 18.63 13.81
N ASP A 10 -20.76 19.78 14.01
CA ASP A 10 -21.21 21.06 13.45
C ASP A 10 -21.13 21.08 11.92
N SER A 11 -21.92 21.94 11.29
CA SER A 11 -21.93 22.10 9.83
C SER A 11 -20.58 22.52 9.23
N THR A 12 -19.67 23.07 10.06
CA THR A 12 -18.29 23.42 9.67
C THR A 12 -17.39 22.21 9.52
N SER A 13 -17.73 21.08 10.14
CA SER A 13 -16.99 19.81 10.06
C SER A 13 -17.28 19.03 8.78
N PHE A 14 -18.14 19.55 7.90
CA PHE A 14 -18.51 18.95 6.61
C PHE A 14 -18.09 19.85 5.46
N TYR A 15 -17.85 19.26 4.29
CA TYR A 15 -17.48 20.02 3.09
C TYR A 15 -18.68 20.82 2.56
N ASN A 16 -18.63 22.13 2.77
CA ASN A 16 -19.64 23.07 2.26
C ASN A 16 -19.34 23.61 0.85
N ARG A 17 -18.15 23.31 0.31
CA ARG A 17 -17.76 23.71 -1.05
C ARG A 17 -18.55 22.90 -2.08
N LYS A 18 -19.02 23.54 -3.16
CA LYS A 18 -19.51 22.82 -4.34
C LYS A 18 -18.34 22.07 -5.00
N LEU A 19 -18.02 20.92 -4.45
CA LEU A 19 -17.16 19.95 -5.12
C LEU A 19 -18.06 19.20 -6.10
N GLU A 20 -17.72 19.27 -7.38
CA GLU A 20 -18.35 18.45 -8.41
C GLU A 20 -17.89 17.00 -8.19
N ILE A 21 -18.61 16.30 -7.31
CA ILE A 21 -18.41 14.89 -7.02
C ILE A 21 -19.64 14.16 -7.56
N ARG A 22 -19.42 13.13 -8.37
CA ARG A 22 -20.50 12.41 -9.08
C ARG A 22 -21.53 11.77 -8.14
N CYS A 23 -21.15 11.43 -6.90
CA CYS A 23 -21.97 10.65 -5.98
C CYS A 23 -22.66 11.45 -4.86
N GLY A 24 -22.28 12.71 -4.60
CA GLY A 24 -22.90 13.56 -3.57
C GLY A 24 -22.73 13.12 -2.09
N HIS A 25 -22.21 11.92 -1.82
CA HIS A 25 -22.10 11.33 -0.48
C HIS A 25 -21.15 12.07 0.47
N LEU A 26 -20.17 12.81 -0.04
CA LEU A 26 -19.16 13.49 0.79
C LEU A 26 -19.73 14.62 1.67
N LYS A 27 -20.96 15.08 1.41
CA LYS A 27 -21.65 16.03 2.31
C LYS A 27 -22.12 15.40 3.62
N ARG A 28 -22.23 14.07 3.65
CA ARG A 28 -22.68 13.29 4.81
C ARG A 28 -21.51 12.71 5.61
N VAL A 29 -20.29 12.95 5.16
CA VAL A 29 -19.05 12.48 5.79
C VAL A 29 -18.25 13.68 6.25
N CYS A 30 -17.80 13.68 7.50
CA CYS A 30 -17.01 14.78 8.02
C CYS A 30 -15.62 14.83 7.38
N VAL A 31 -15.00 16.00 7.39
CA VAL A 31 -13.68 16.27 6.80
C VAL A 31 -12.62 15.30 7.32
N ASN A 32 -12.62 15.05 8.63
CA ASN A 32 -11.66 14.15 9.26
C ASN A 32 -11.78 12.71 8.74
N CYS A 33 -13.00 12.17 8.62
CA CYS A 33 -13.21 10.83 8.08
C CYS A 33 -12.78 10.71 6.62
N VAL A 34 -13.03 11.73 5.80
CA VAL A 34 -12.58 11.73 4.39
C VAL A 34 -11.06 11.80 4.30
N GLN A 35 -10.41 12.66 5.09
CA GLN A 35 -8.96 12.79 5.11
C GLN A 35 -8.28 11.49 5.56
N ASN A 36 -8.79 10.87 6.63
CA ASN A 36 -8.28 9.60 7.14
C ASN A 36 -8.49 8.47 6.14
N TRP A 37 -9.63 8.44 5.44
CA TRP A 37 -9.87 7.48 4.36
C TRP A 37 -8.87 7.63 3.21
N ILE A 38 -8.61 8.85 2.76
CA ILE A 38 -7.62 9.11 1.70
C ILE A 38 -6.22 8.70 2.17
N SER A 39 -5.82 9.09 3.39
CA SER A 39 -4.49 8.75 3.93
C SER A 39 -4.30 7.24 4.06
N SER A 40 -5.25 6.53 4.67
CA SER A 40 -5.15 5.08 4.88
C SER A 40 -5.14 4.30 3.57
N THR A 41 -5.87 4.77 2.55
CA THR A 41 -5.83 4.18 1.21
C THR A 41 -4.44 4.29 0.57
N LEU A 42 -3.69 5.36 0.87
CA LEU A 42 -2.34 5.60 0.32
C LEU A 42 -1.21 4.94 1.11
N GLU A 43 -1.42 4.60 2.39
CA GLU A 43 -0.40 3.99 3.24
C GLU A 43 -0.10 2.53 2.87
N ALA A 44 -1.08 1.78 2.35
CA ALA A 44 -0.97 0.34 2.13
C ALA A 44 -0.28 -0.11 0.82
N ASN A 45 0.62 0.70 0.23
CA ASN A 45 0.97 0.59 -1.21
C ASN A 45 -0.30 0.45 -2.08
N GLY A 46 -1.38 1.08 -1.62
CA GLY A 46 -2.71 0.89 -2.16
C GLY A 46 -2.85 1.46 -3.57
N PRO A 47 -3.96 1.12 -4.25
CA PRO A 47 -4.22 1.67 -5.56
C PRO A 47 -4.30 3.20 -5.50
N VAL A 48 -3.65 3.86 -6.46
CA VAL A 48 -3.80 5.31 -6.68
C VAL A 48 -5.26 5.69 -7.01
N ASN A 49 -6.09 4.72 -7.40
CA ASN A 49 -7.52 4.90 -7.62
C ASN A 49 -8.27 4.95 -6.27
N ILE A 50 -8.44 6.16 -5.75
CA ILE A 50 -9.16 6.39 -4.49
C ILE A 50 -10.66 6.51 -4.76
N CYS A 51 -11.45 5.66 -4.13
CA CYS A 51 -12.92 5.71 -4.19
C CYS A 51 -13.52 6.55 -3.08
N CYS A 52 -14.79 6.94 -3.25
CA CYS A 52 -15.60 7.51 -2.19
C CYS A 52 -15.75 6.51 -1.02
N PRO A 53 -15.72 6.97 0.25
CA PRO A 53 -15.84 6.09 1.41
C PRO A 53 -17.20 5.37 1.52
N LEU A 54 -18.21 5.80 0.77
CA LEU A 54 -19.57 5.25 0.83
C LEU A 54 -20.03 4.57 -0.47
N CYS A 55 -19.23 4.62 -1.55
CA CYS A 55 -19.61 4.02 -2.83
C CYS A 55 -18.39 3.77 -3.73
N PRO A 56 -18.48 2.88 -4.74
CA PRO A 56 -17.35 2.54 -5.61
C PRO A 56 -17.00 3.64 -6.64
N GLN A 57 -17.52 4.85 -6.50
CA GLN A 57 -17.21 5.95 -7.41
C GLN A 57 -15.82 6.52 -7.11
N GLU A 58 -14.97 6.58 -8.13
CA GLU A 58 -13.63 7.17 -8.03
C GLU A 58 -13.68 8.69 -7.82
N LEU A 59 -12.79 9.17 -6.95
CA LEU A 59 -12.56 10.60 -6.75
C LEU A 59 -11.63 11.12 -7.84
N THR A 60 -11.91 12.31 -8.37
CA THR A 60 -11.03 12.96 -9.35
C THR A 60 -9.78 13.52 -8.67
N TYR A 61 -8.75 13.82 -9.47
CA TYR A 61 -7.54 14.52 -8.99
C TYR A 61 -7.89 15.80 -8.21
N ASP A 62 -8.79 16.63 -8.75
CA ASP A 62 -9.22 17.88 -8.12
C ASP A 62 -10.02 17.65 -6.82
N ASN A 63 -10.78 16.55 -6.76
CA ASN A 63 -11.44 16.16 -5.51
C ASN A 63 -10.38 15.81 -4.46
N ILE A 64 -9.43 14.93 -4.78
CA ILE A 64 -8.39 14.52 -3.83
C ILE A 64 -7.54 15.72 -3.38
N ARG A 65 -7.16 16.61 -4.31
CA ARG A 65 -6.46 17.87 -4.01
C ARG A 65 -7.21 18.77 -3.03
N SER A 66 -8.53 18.79 -3.10
CA SER A 66 -9.37 19.63 -2.25
C SER A 66 -9.71 19.00 -0.90
N LEU A 67 -9.72 17.66 -0.84
CA LEU A 67 -10.18 16.90 0.31
C LEU A 67 -9.03 16.51 1.25
N ALA A 68 -7.89 16.12 0.67
CA ALA A 68 -6.73 15.62 1.39
C ALA A 68 -5.98 16.73 2.15
N THR A 69 -5.15 16.33 3.12
CA THR A 69 -4.14 17.24 3.68
C THR A 69 -3.04 17.51 2.66
N ASN A 70 -2.25 18.56 2.85
CA ASN A 70 -1.16 18.90 1.92
C ASN A 70 -0.14 17.74 1.79
N ASP A 71 0.26 17.15 2.91
CA ASP A 71 1.20 16.02 2.94
C ASP A 71 0.64 14.79 2.20
N THR A 72 -0.59 14.41 2.52
CA THR A 72 -1.29 13.30 1.88
C THR A 72 -1.44 13.53 0.37
N PHE A 73 -1.76 14.76 -0.05
CA PHE A 73 -1.87 15.10 -1.46
C PHE A 73 -0.53 15.06 -2.20
N THR A 74 0.55 15.58 -1.60
CA THR A 74 1.89 15.48 -2.17
C THR A 74 2.29 14.02 -2.38
N ARG A 75 2.03 13.15 -1.39
CA ARG A 75 2.26 11.72 -1.52
C ARG A 75 1.42 11.10 -2.65
N TYR A 76 0.14 11.44 -2.74
CA TYR A 76 -0.74 11.00 -3.83
C TYR A 76 -0.21 11.40 -5.21
N ASP A 77 0.23 12.65 -5.38
CA ASP A 77 0.74 13.19 -6.64
C ASP A 77 2.04 12.48 -7.09
N ILE A 78 2.95 12.21 -6.16
CA ILE A 78 4.17 11.44 -6.39
C ILE A 78 3.83 10.00 -6.83
N LEU A 79 2.92 9.33 -6.13
CA LEU A 79 2.51 7.96 -6.44
C LEU A 79 1.81 7.85 -7.81
N LEU A 80 0.93 8.81 -8.12
CA LEU A 80 0.27 8.89 -9.42
C LEU A 80 1.26 9.08 -10.55
N THR A 81 2.20 10.02 -10.38
CA THR A 81 3.26 10.29 -11.37
C THR A 81 4.15 9.08 -11.56
N LYS A 82 4.60 8.45 -10.47
CA LYS A 82 5.42 7.24 -10.52
C LYS A 82 4.72 6.11 -11.29
N ARG A 83 3.45 5.86 -11.00
CA ARG A 83 2.66 4.84 -11.70
C ARG A 83 2.47 5.15 -13.18
N ALA A 84 2.25 6.42 -13.53
CA ALA A 84 2.14 6.85 -14.91
C ALA A 84 3.47 6.62 -15.68
N ILE A 85 4.61 6.94 -15.06
CA ILE A 85 5.94 6.68 -15.64
C ILE A 85 6.17 5.17 -15.79
N GLU A 86 5.95 4.37 -14.76
CA GLU A 86 6.12 2.91 -14.80
C GLU A 86 5.24 2.24 -15.88
N THR A 87 4.05 2.79 -16.13
CA THR A 87 3.12 2.25 -17.15
C THR A 87 3.51 2.69 -18.57
N THR A 88 4.04 3.90 -18.74
CA THR A 88 4.35 4.47 -20.07
C THR A 88 5.79 4.19 -20.52
N GLN A 89 6.70 3.95 -19.58
CA GLN A 89 8.14 3.76 -19.82
C GLN A 89 8.56 2.36 -19.35
N PRO A 90 8.58 1.35 -20.23
CA PRO A 90 8.95 -0.02 -19.85
C PRO A 90 10.38 -0.14 -19.32
N ASN A 91 11.25 0.80 -19.68
CA ASN A 91 12.65 0.82 -19.27
C ASN A 91 12.91 1.67 -18.03
N PHE A 92 11.86 2.24 -17.42
CA PHE A 92 11.99 2.97 -16.17
C PHE A 92 12.19 1.98 -15.01
N GLN A 93 13.21 2.25 -14.21
CA GLN A 93 13.51 1.50 -12.99
C GLN A 93 13.48 2.42 -11.77
N PRO A 94 12.56 2.19 -10.82
CA PRO A 94 12.54 2.93 -9.56
C PRO A 94 13.71 2.52 -8.67
N CYS A 95 14.22 3.46 -7.86
CA CYS A 95 15.14 3.12 -6.78
C CYS A 95 14.41 2.30 -5.71
N THR A 96 15.05 1.23 -5.23
CA THR A 96 14.47 0.36 -4.18
C THR A 96 14.96 0.70 -2.78
N HIS A 97 15.75 1.77 -2.64
CA HIS A 97 16.20 2.23 -1.34
C HIS A 97 15.09 2.99 -0.62
N ALA A 98 14.82 2.60 0.63
CA ALA A 98 13.86 3.31 1.47
C ALA A 98 14.26 4.78 1.60
N GLY A 99 13.32 5.69 1.34
CA GLY A 99 13.53 7.14 1.38
C GLY A 99 14.16 7.75 0.13
N CYS A 100 14.30 7.00 -0.97
CA CYS A 100 14.71 7.54 -2.26
C CYS A 100 13.58 7.42 -3.29
N ASP A 101 13.02 8.57 -3.68
CA ASP A 101 11.95 8.65 -4.69
C ASP A 101 12.48 8.79 -6.13
N SER A 102 13.79 8.61 -6.33
CA SER A 102 14.42 8.68 -7.64
C SER A 102 14.15 7.43 -8.47
N GLY A 103 14.21 7.58 -9.79
CA GLY A 103 14.17 6.48 -10.75
C GLY A 103 14.85 6.91 -12.04
N GLN A 104 15.22 5.94 -12.86
CA GLN A 104 16.01 6.18 -14.07
C GLN A 104 15.49 5.35 -15.23
N ILE A 105 15.57 5.91 -16.43
CA ILE A 105 15.29 5.19 -17.67
C ILE A 105 16.60 4.63 -18.17
N TYR A 106 16.64 3.32 -18.40
CA TYR A 106 17.79 2.65 -19.03
C TYR A 106 17.54 2.48 -20.53
N GLU A 107 18.57 2.68 -21.35
CA GLU A 107 18.49 2.32 -22.76
C GLU A 107 18.54 0.80 -22.91
N THR A 108 17.57 0.22 -23.61
CA THR A 108 17.51 -1.21 -23.91
C THR A 108 18.71 -1.60 -24.78
N GLY A 109 19.55 -2.50 -24.28
CA GLY A 109 20.72 -2.99 -25.04
C GLY A 109 21.86 -3.56 -24.20
N HIS A 110 21.79 -3.45 -22.86
CA HIS A 110 22.79 -4.03 -21.98
C HIS A 110 22.16 -5.10 -21.08
N ASP A 111 22.81 -6.26 -20.98
CA ASP A 111 22.57 -7.33 -19.98
C ASP A 111 22.91 -6.86 -18.55
N GLN A 112 22.64 -5.59 -18.24
CA GLN A 112 22.92 -5.00 -16.94
C GLN A 112 21.83 -5.40 -15.96
N LEU A 113 22.12 -6.45 -15.19
CA LEU A 113 21.30 -6.93 -14.07
C LEU A 113 21.32 -5.96 -12.87
N ILE A 114 22.21 -4.97 -12.88
CA ILE A 114 22.45 -4.04 -11.76
C ILE A 114 22.20 -2.60 -12.22
N MET A 115 21.31 -1.90 -11.51
CA MET A 115 21.10 -0.46 -11.63
C MET A 115 21.73 0.25 -10.42
N MET A 116 22.45 1.35 -10.66
CA MET A 116 22.94 2.24 -9.61
C MET A 116 22.13 3.52 -9.62
N CYS A 117 21.52 3.87 -8.48
CA CYS A 117 20.74 5.10 -8.37
C CYS A 117 21.61 6.35 -8.55
N ILE A 118 21.27 7.26 -9.48
CA ILE A 118 22.00 8.54 -9.67
C ILE A 118 21.85 9.49 -8.49
N SER A 119 20.78 9.35 -7.71
CA SER A 119 20.52 10.22 -6.56
C SER A 119 21.19 9.72 -5.28
N CYS A 120 21.07 8.43 -4.97
CA CYS A 120 21.53 7.88 -3.70
C CYS A 120 22.65 6.84 -3.82
N HIS A 121 23.10 6.52 -5.04
CA HIS A 121 24.17 5.55 -5.36
C HIS A 121 23.95 4.13 -4.81
N LYS A 122 22.72 3.79 -4.43
CA LYS A 122 22.36 2.42 -4.01
C LYS A 122 22.09 1.54 -5.22
N LEU A 123 22.42 0.26 -5.08
CA LEU A 123 22.29 -0.74 -6.13
C LEU A 123 20.93 -1.43 -6.05
N THR A 124 20.29 -1.60 -7.21
CA THR A 124 19.00 -2.25 -7.40
C THR A 124 19.16 -3.37 -8.43
N CYS A 125 18.56 -4.53 -8.17
CA CYS A 125 18.45 -5.60 -9.16
C CYS A 125 17.39 -5.22 -10.20
N PHE A 126 17.79 -5.20 -11.48
CA PHE A 126 16.92 -4.83 -12.59
C PHE A 126 15.77 -5.83 -12.77
N THR A 127 16.04 -7.12 -12.57
CA THR A 127 15.08 -8.22 -12.72
C THR A 127 14.06 -8.25 -11.58
N HIS A 128 14.55 -8.19 -10.33
CA HIS A 128 13.69 -8.35 -9.15
C HIS A 128 13.07 -7.05 -8.65
N LYS A 129 13.58 -5.88 -9.11
CA LYS A 129 13.17 -4.57 -8.59
C LYS A 129 13.28 -4.50 -7.06
N GLN A 130 14.39 -5.02 -6.54
CA GLN A 130 14.74 -5.08 -5.12
C GLN A 130 16.20 -4.65 -4.90
N PRO A 131 16.64 -4.37 -3.66
CA PRO A 131 18.04 -4.10 -3.37
C PRO A 131 18.96 -5.19 -3.96
N TRP A 132 20.11 -4.77 -4.50
CA TRP A 132 21.03 -5.71 -5.16
C TRP A 132 21.53 -6.80 -4.21
N HIS A 133 21.44 -8.06 -4.66
CA HIS A 133 21.90 -9.25 -3.94
C HIS A 133 23.35 -9.57 -4.29
N THR A 134 24.28 -8.83 -3.69
CA THR A 134 25.72 -8.99 -3.88
C THR A 134 26.17 -10.44 -3.68
N GLY A 135 26.90 -10.99 -4.66
CA GLY A 135 27.45 -12.35 -4.59
C GLY A 135 26.47 -13.46 -4.96
N MET A 136 25.25 -13.12 -5.41
CA MET A 136 24.25 -14.08 -5.86
C MET A 136 23.81 -13.74 -7.29
N THR A 137 23.60 -14.76 -8.12
CA THR A 137 22.88 -14.60 -9.38
C THR A 137 21.38 -14.42 -9.10
N CYS A 138 20.61 -13.96 -10.09
CA CYS A 138 19.16 -13.85 -9.91
C CYS A 138 18.52 -15.21 -9.57
N THR A 139 18.99 -16.28 -10.22
CA THR A 139 18.52 -17.65 -9.97
C THR A 139 18.86 -18.16 -8.56
N ASP A 140 20.03 -17.81 -8.03
CA ASP A 140 20.40 -18.16 -6.66
C ASP A 140 19.54 -17.41 -5.65
N PHE A 141 19.27 -16.12 -5.92
CA PHE A 141 18.41 -15.30 -5.10
C PHE A 141 16.99 -15.85 -5.04
N ASP A 142 16.41 -16.22 -6.19
CA ASP A 142 15.08 -16.83 -6.27
C ASP A 142 15.00 -18.12 -5.47
N SER A 143 16.00 -19.00 -5.64
CA SER A 143 16.09 -20.27 -4.91
C SER A 143 16.20 -20.05 -3.39
N SER A 144 16.99 -19.06 -2.97
CA SER A 144 17.15 -18.74 -1.55
C SER A 144 15.88 -18.15 -0.95
N SER A 145 15.19 -17.29 -1.69
CA SER A 145 13.95 -16.64 -1.28
C SER A 145 12.83 -17.66 -1.14
N ALA A 146 12.72 -18.59 -2.10
CA ALA A 146 11.76 -19.68 -2.04
C ALA A 146 12.01 -20.60 -0.83
N ARG A 147 13.27 -20.92 -0.52
CA ARG A 147 13.62 -21.71 0.66
C ARG A 147 13.25 -20.98 1.95
N LEU A 148 13.60 -19.69 2.06
CA LEU A 148 13.24 -18.87 3.22
C LEU A 148 11.72 -18.79 3.42
N ALA A 149 10.96 -18.65 2.34
CA ALA A 149 9.50 -18.65 2.41
C ALA A 149 8.94 -19.99 2.93
N ALA A 150 9.48 -21.11 2.47
CA ALA A 150 9.08 -22.43 2.95
C ALA A 150 9.45 -22.64 4.44
N ASP A 151 10.64 -22.21 4.86
CA ASP A 151 11.07 -22.30 6.26
C ASP A 151 10.17 -21.43 7.17
N LEU A 152 9.85 -20.21 6.72
CA LEU A 152 8.95 -19.31 7.44
C LEU A 152 7.52 -19.87 7.52
N GLU A 153 7.03 -20.52 6.46
CA GLU A 153 5.73 -21.19 6.47
C GLU A 153 5.69 -22.30 7.53
N VAL A 154 6.74 -23.13 7.59
CA VAL A 154 6.87 -24.18 8.61
C VAL A 154 6.89 -23.59 10.03
N GLU A 155 7.63 -22.50 10.24
CA GLU A 155 7.67 -21.82 11.55
C GLU A 155 6.31 -21.20 11.91
N THR A 156 5.66 -20.56 10.94
CA THR A 156 4.31 -19.98 11.10
C THR A 156 3.31 -21.07 11.49
N LEU A 157 3.36 -22.24 10.85
CA LEU A 157 2.49 -23.37 11.18
C LEU A 157 2.73 -23.90 12.61
N LYS A 158 3.98 -23.92 13.09
CA LYS A 158 4.30 -24.29 14.48
C LYS A 158 3.72 -23.28 15.47
N ILE A 159 3.83 -22.00 15.17
CA ILE A 159 3.23 -20.94 16.01
C ILE A 159 1.72 -21.11 16.05
N ILE A 160 1.07 -21.31 14.89
CA ILE A 160 -0.36 -21.58 14.82
C ILE A 160 -0.72 -22.82 15.66
N ASP A 161 0.04 -23.90 15.57
CA ASP A 161 -0.27 -25.13 16.31
C ASP A 161 -0.10 -25.01 17.83
N SER A 162 0.89 -24.23 18.27
CA SER A 162 1.14 -23.98 19.69
C SER A 162 0.21 -22.94 20.32
N THR A 163 -0.32 -22.00 19.52
CA THR A 163 -1.17 -20.90 20.00
C THR A 163 -2.66 -21.15 19.77
N THR A 164 -3.03 -22.12 18.94
CA THR A 164 -4.43 -22.44 18.61
C THR A 164 -4.77 -23.89 18.89
N LYS A 165 -6.05 -24.18 19.17
CA LYS A 165 -6.60 -25.55 19.26
C LYS A 165 -7.66 -25.74 18.19
N LYS A 166 -7.95 -26.98 17.77
CA LYS A 166 -9.07 -27.25 16.87
C LYS A 166 -10.38 -27.36 17.65
N CYS A 167 -11.44 -26.76 17.14
CA CYS A 167 -12.79 -27.00 17.63
C CYS A 167 -13.20 -28.46 17.36
N PRO A 168 -13.67 -29.22 18.36
CA PRO A 168 -14.05 -30.62 18.16
C PRO A 168 -15.29 -30.80 17.27
N GLY A 169 -16.11 -29.76 17.08
CA GLY A 169 -17.33 -29.83 16.26
C GLY A 169 -17.14 -29.48 14.79
N CYS A 170 -16.28 -28.51 14.48
CA CYS A 170 -16.10 -27.99 13.11
C CYS A 170 -14.64 -27.93 12.64
N GLU A 171 -13.69 -28.36 13.46
CA GLU A 171 -12.24 -28.41 13.19
C GLU A 171 -11.54 -27.08 12.90
N VAL A 172 -12.25 -25.96 12.95
CA VAL A 172 -11.67 -24.62 12.84
C VAL A 172 -10.72 -24.36 14.01
N ARG A 173 -9.55 -23.77 13.72
CA ARG A 173 -8.56 -23.40 14.73
C ARG A 173 -9.04 -22.17 15.53
N ILE A 174 -9.02 -22.28 16.84
CA ILE A 174 -9.42 -21.23 17.81
C ILE A 174 -8.22 -20.84 18.67
N GLN A 175 -8.01 -19.54 18.86
CA GLN A 175 -7.00 -18.97 19.75
C GLN A 175 -7.68 -18.49 21.03
N LYS A 176 -7.17 -18.89 22.19
CA LYS A 176 -7.68 -18.40 23.48
C LYS A 176 -7.17 -16.97 23.71
N ASN A 177 -8.08 -16.03 23.93
CA ASN A 177 -7.74 -14.61 24.11
C ASN A 177 -7.54 -14.21 25.58
N ASP A 178 -8.31 -14.78 26.52
CA ASP A 178 -8.12 -14.68 27.98
C ASP A 178 -9.06 -15.66 28.74
N GLY A 179 -8.92 -15.80 30.06
CA GLY A 179 -9.94 -16.42 30.93
C GLY A 179 -9.88 -17.95 31.16
N CYS A 180 -11.03 -18.57 31.47
CA CYS A 180 -11.17 -19.97 31.88
C CYS A 180 -10.93 -20.97 30.73
N ASP A 181 -10.52 -22.21 31.03
CA ASP A 181 -10.22 -23.27 30.04
C ASP A 181 -11.44 -23.95 29.42
N HIS A 182 -12.67 -23.54 29.77
CA HIS A 182 -13.87 -24.00 29.10
C HIS A 182 -14.02 -23.31 27.74
N MET A 183 -13.69 -24.05 26.68
CA MET A 183 -13.95 -23.74 25.28
C MET A 183 -14.97 -24.71 24.69
#